data_AF-I3CBS8-F1
#
_entry.id   AF-I3CBS8-F1
#
_cell.length_a   1.000
_cell.length_b   1.000
_cell.length_c   1.000
_cell.angle_alpha   90.00
_cell.angle_beta   90.00
_cell.angle_gamma   90.00
#
_symmetry.space_group_name_H-M   'P 1'
#
loop_
_entity.id
_entity.type
_entity.pdbx_description
1 polymer ?
#
loop_
_entity_poly.entity_id
_entity_poly.type
_entity_poly.pdbx_seq_one_letter_code
_entity_poly.pdbx_strand_id
1 'polypeptide(L)'
;MHAAFQRVLVLTNTARQQVGALPLQLSPILMQSAQKQADEMACYDYIDHVDRQGGVVGDRLQALGYIFRFAGENLSVGLQSPNEIMAGWLQSAGHRANILKPEFTVMGLGYAYRVDGCYQHYWVQVFASPLF
;
A
#
# COMPACT_ATOMS: atom_id res chain seq x y z
N MET A 1 -0.48 -14.70 -5.53
CA MET A 1 -0.64 -13.52 -4.66
C MET A 1 0.51 -13.39 -3.64
N HIS A 2 0.77 -14.40 -2.81
CA HIS A 2 1.83 -14.36 -1.78
C HIS A 2 3.24 -14.00 -2.31
N ALA A 3 3.68 -14.61 -3.41
CA ALA A 3 4.99 -14.32 -4.01
C ALA A 3 5.10 -12.87 -4.54
N ALA A 4 4.00 -12.30 -5.03
CA ALA A 4 3.98 -10.93 -5.54
C ALA A 4 4.16 -9.92 -4.40
N PHE A 5 3.46 -10.11 -3.27
CA PHE A 5 3.62 -9.24 -2.10
C PHE A 5 5.03 -9.32 -1.49
N GLN A 6 5.60 -10.53 -1.44
CA GLN A 6 7.00 -10.68 -1.02
C GLN A 6 7.96 -9.95 -1.95
N ARG A 7 7.72 -9.98 -3.27
CA ARG A 7 8.53 -9.23 -4.22
C ARG A 7 8.45 -7.72 -3.99
N VAL A 8 7.25 -7.19 -3.76
CA VAL A 8 7.05 -5.75 -3.46
C VAL A 8 7.75 -5.36 -2.14
N LEU A 9 7.66 -6.19 -1.10
CA LEU A 9 8.38 -5.98 0.17
C LEU A 9 9.90 -5.91 -0.06
N VAL A 10 10.46 -6.87 -0.80
CA VAL A 10 11.90 -6.90 -1.11
C VAL A 10 12.31 -5.63 -1.85
N LEU A 11 11.59 -5.24 -2.90
CA LEU A 11 11.87 -4.03 -3.67
C LEU A 11 11.76 -2.75 -2.81
N THR A 12 10.75 -2.68 -1.95
CA THR A 12 10.57 -1.58 -0.99
C THR A 12 11.77 -1.47 -0.06
N ASN A 13 12.20 -2.59 0.53
CA ASN A 13 13.33 -2.63 1.45
C ASN A 13 14.68 -2.39 0.76
N THR A 14 14.85 -2.81 -0.50
CA THR A 14 16.02 -2.44 -1.31
C THR A 14 16.09 -0.93 -1.51
N ALA A 15 14.98 -0.27 -1.85
CA ALA A 15 14.96 1.19 -2.02
C ALA A 15 15.24 1.93 -0.69
N ARG A 16 14.69 1.44 0.42
CA ARG A 16 14.94 1.99 1.77
C ARG A 16 16.39 1.85 2.21
N GLN A 17 17.03 0.72 1.91
CA GLN A 17 18.44 0.49 2.21
C GLN A 17 19.36 1.53 1.52
N GLN A 18 19.03 1.94 0.29
CA GLN A 18 19.81 2.93 -0.47
C GLN A 18 19.86 4.31 0.21
N VAL A 19 18.91 4.61 1.09
CA VAL A 19 18.85 5.88 1.84
C VAL A 19 19.11 5.69 3.34
N GLY A 20 19.56 4.50 3.76
CA GLY A 20 19.83 4.18 5.17
C GLY A 20 18.58 4.02 6.04
N ALA A 21 17.38 3.90 5.45
CA ALA A 21 16.16 3.65 6.19
C ALA A 21 16.05 2.16 6.58
N LEU A 22 15.53 1.88 7.78
CA LEU A 22 15.35 0.51 8.26
C LEU A 22 14.33 -0.26 7.42
N PRO A 23 14.49 -1.58 7.24
CA PRO A 23 13.55 -2.38 6.49
C PRO A 23 12.18 -2.43 7.17
N LEU A 24 11.12 -2.40 6.38
CA LEU A 24 9.75 -2.60 6.82
C LEU A 24 9.45 -4.09 6.98
N GLN A 25 8.50 -4.39 7.86
CA GLN A 25 7.91 -5.72 8.03
C GLN A 25 6.46 -5.74 7.57
N LEU A 26 5.99 -6.90 7.08
CA LEU A 26 4.57 -7.07 6.76
C LEU A 26 3.73 -7.16 8.03
N SER A 27 2.66 -6.38 8.09
CA SER A 27 1.63 -6.45 9.14
C SER A 27 0.34 -7.03 8.57
N PRO A 28 -0.20 -8.13 9.14
CA PRO A 28 -1.47 -8.71 8.72
C PRO A 28 -2.63 -7.71 8.78
N ILE A 29 -2.64 -6.83 9.78
CA ILE A 29 -3.70 -5.80 9.94
C ILE A 29 -3.61 -4.76 8.82
N LEU A 30 -2.41 -4.32 8.46
CA LEU A 30 -2.24 -3.38 7.33
C LEU A 30 -2.57 -4.07 6.00
N MET A 31 -2.26 -5.36 5.84
CA MET A 31 -2.67 -6.12 4.65
C MET A 31 -4.19 -6.19 4.53
N GLN A 32 -4.91 -6.40 5.64
CA GLN A 32 -6.37 -6.37 5.65
C GLN A 32 -6.91 -4.99 5.23
N SER A 33 -6.35 -3.90 5.77
CA SER A 33 -6.72 -2.53 5.36
C SER A 33 -6.45 -2.28 3.87
N ALA A 34 -5.27 -2.68 3.39
CA ALA A 34 -4.89 -2.49 1.99
C ALA A 34 -5.78 -3.31 1.05
N GLN A 35 -6.11 -4.55 1.42
CA GLN A 35 -6.98 -5.41 0.63
C GLN A 35 -8.40 -4.86 0.56
N LYS A 36 -8.96 -4.35 1.67
CA LYS A 36 -10.28 -3.68 1.67
C LYS A 36 -10.31 -2.55 0.63
N GLN A 37 -9.29 -1.70 0.60
CA GLN A 37 -9.23 -0.59 -0.34
C GLN A 37 -9.06 -1.06 -1.79
N ALA A 38 -8.21 -2.08 -2.03
CA ALA A 38 -8.03 -2.64 -3.37
C ALA A 38 -9.34 -3.24 -3.91
N ASP A 39 -10.06 -4.00 -3.08
CA ASP A 39 -11.34 -4.60 -3.43
C ASP A 39 -12.41 -3.55 -3.69
N GLU A 40 -12.47 -2.48 -2.89
CA GLU A 40 -13.43 -1.39 -3.10
C GLU A 40 -13.16 -0.63 -4.41
N MET A 41 -11.91 -0.22 -4.64
CA MET A 41 -11.50 0.43 -5.89
C MET A 41 -11.81 -0.42 -7.11
N ALA A 42 -11.53 -1.73 -7.04
CA ALA A 42 -11.89 -2.65 -8.10
C ALA A 42 -13.41 -2.78 -8.26
N CYS A 43 -14.16 -2.94 -7.16
CA CYS A 43 -15.61 -3.12 -7.17
C CYS A 43 -16.36 -1.93 -7.81
N TYR A 44 -15.85 -0.71 -7.66
CA TYR A 44 -16.47 0.50 -8.20
C TYR A 44 -15.69 1.16 -9.34
N ASP A 45 -14.60 0.54 -9.78
CA ASP A 45 -13.78 0.93 -10.93
C ASP A 45 -13.25 2.37 -10.84
N TYR A 46 -12.66 2.72 -9.70
CA TYR A 46 -12.14 4.06 -9.41
C TYR A 46 -10.81 4.02 -8.65
N ILE A 47 -10.15 5.18 -8.54
CA ILE A 47 -8.93 5.35 -7.74
C ILE A 47 -9.08 6.55 -6.81
N ASP A 48 -9.04 6.30 -5.51
CA ASP A 48 -9.00 7.34 -4.48
C ASP A 48 -8.43 6.77 -3.18
N HIS A 49 -7.83 7.64 -2.36
CA HIS A 49 -7.42 7.33 -0.98
C HIS A 49 -8.61 7.31 -0.02
N VAL A 50 -9.68 8.02 -0.38
CA VAL A 50 -10.93 8.08 0.36
C VAL A 50 -11.85 6.96 -0.13
N ASP A 51 -12.30 6.12 0.80
CA ASP A 51 -13.27 5.08 0.53
C ASP A 51 -14.66 5.70 0.28
N ARG A 52 -15.61 4.96 -0.31
CA ARG A 52 -16.94 5.50 -0.66
C ARG A 52 -17.77 5.92 0.55
N GLN A 53 -17.35 5.54 1.75
CA GLN A 53 -17.96 5.98 3.01
C GLN A 53 -17.29 7.25 3.57
N GLY A 54 -16.28 7.79 2.88
CA GLY A 54 -15.54 8.98 3.28
C GLY A 54 -14.30 8.69 4.14
N GLY A 55 -13.95 7.41 4.34
CA GLY A 55 -12.87 6.99 5.22
C GLY A 55 -11.50 7.01 4.54
N VAL A 56 -10.49 7.56 5.21
CA VAL A 56 -9.08 7.49 4.77
C VAL A 56 -8.37 6.28 5.38
N VAL A 57 -7.12 6.03 4.98
CA VAL A 57 -6.31 4.91 5.51
C VAL A 57 -6.24 4.87 7.03
N GLY A 58 -6.23 6.04 7.69
CA GLY A 58 -6.24 6.13 9.15
C GLY A 58 -7.52 5.57 9.75
N ASP A 59 -8.68 5.92 9.19
CA ASP A 59 -9.98 5.42 9.65
C ASP A 59 -10.09 3.92 9.41
N ARG A 60 -9.60 3.42 8.26
CA ARG A 60 -9.56 1.98 7.96
C ARG A 60 -8.72 1.21 8.97
N LEU A 61 -7.57 1.74 9.37
CA LEU A 61 -6.71 1.13 10.39
C LEU A 61 -7.35 1.18 11.79
N GLN A 62 -7.99 2.29 12.16
CA GLN A 62 -8.69 2.43 13.44
C GLN A 62 -9.89 1.47 13.54
N ALA A 63 -10.65 1.29 12.45
CA ALA A 63 -11.75 0.33 12.39
C ALA A 63 -11.30 -1.13 12.59
N LEU A 64 -10.04 -1.43 12.28
CA LEU A 64 -9.40 -2.73 12.55
C LEU A 64 -8.75 -2.81 13.94
N GLY A 65 -8.91 -1.79 14.79
CA GLY A 65 -8.31 -1.72 16.11
C GLY A 65 -6.80 -1.47 16.11
N TYR A 66 -6.22 -1.00 15.00
CA TYR A 66 -4.79 -0.74 14.90
C TYR A 66 -4.44 0.60 15.55
N ILE A 67 -3.46 0.58 16.47
CA ILE A 67 -2.99 1.79 17.16
C ILE A 67 -1.66 2.23 16.55
N PHE A 68 -1.61 3.46 16.05
CA PHE A 68 -0.47 3.99 15.30
C PHE A 68 -0.27 5.49 15.55
N ARG A 69 0.94 5.99 15.29
CA ARG A 69 1.29 7.43 15.37
C ARG A 69 0.90 8.18 14.09
N PHE A 70 1.24 7.61 12.94
CA PHE A 70 0.81 8.09 11.62
C PHE A 70 0.86 6.94 10.63
N ALA A 71 0.07 7.06 9.57
CA ALA A 71 -0.06 6.09 8.49
C ALA A 71 0.14 6.78 7.13
N GLY A 72 0.44 6.00 6.10
CA GLY A 72 0.57 6.47 4.73
C GLY A 72 0.06 5.43 3.75
N GLU A 73 -0.23 5.86 2.52
CA GLU A 73 -0.77 4.98 1.49
C GLU A 73 -0.23 5.35 0.10
N ASN A 74 0.11 4.34 -0.68
CA ASN A 74 0.33 4.46 -2.12
C ASN A 74 -0.70 3.61 -2.87
N LEU A 75 -1.18 4.13 -3.99
CA LEU A 75 -2.12 3.45 -4.89
C LEU A 75 -1.46 3.29 -6.26
N SER A 76 -1.76 2.20 -6.96
CA SER A 76 -1.39 2.03 -8.37
C SER A 76 -2.46 1.23 -9.07
N VAL A 77 -2.75 1.58 -10.32
CA VAL A 77 -3.73 0.88 -11.15
C VAL A 77 -3.20 0.65 -12.55
N GLY A 78 -3.73 -0.34 -13.28
CA GLY A 78 -3.33 -0.66 -14.66
C GLY A 78 -2.02 -1.44 -14.80
N LEU A 79 -1.20 -1.50 -13.74
CA LEU A 79 0.08 -2.19 -13.75
C LEU A 79 -0.05 -3.59 -13.15
N GLN A 80 0.44 -4.60 -13.87
CA GLN A 80 0.24 -6.00 -13.52
C GLN A 80 1.30 -6.52 -12.53
N SER A 81 2.57 -6.13 -12.70
CA SER A 81 3.67 -6.79 -11.99
C SER A 81 4.22 -5.98 -10.80
N PRO A 82 4.74 -6.68 -9.76
CA PRO A 82 5.45 -6.04 -8.65
C PRO A 82 6.58 -5.09 -9.06
N ASN A 83 7.30 -5.42 -10.15
CA ASN A 83 8.42 -4.59 -10.60
C ASN A 83 7.92 -3.29 -11.24
N GLU A 84 6.86 -3.35 -12.05
CA GLU A 84 6.27 -2.17 -12.69
C GLU A 84 5.68 -1.21 -11.65
N ILE A 85 4.90 -1.72 -10.69
CA ILE A 85 4.29 -0.86 -9.67
C ILE A 85 5.35 -0.17 -8.80
N MET A 86 6.40 -0.90 -8.43
CA MET A 86 7.48 -0.34 -7.62
C MET A 86 8.29 0.71 -8.39
N ALA A 87 8.54 0.48 -9.68
CA ALA A 87 9.16 1.49 -10.52
C ALA A 87 8.30 2.76 -10.62
N GLY A 88 6.99 2.60 -10.83
CA GLY A 88 6.04 3.72 -10.88
C GLY A 88 5.97 4.50 -9.55
N TRP A 89 5.87 3.81 -8.42
CA TRP A 89 5.89 4.45 -7.11
C TRP A 89 7.21 5.17 -6.81
N LEU A 90 8.36 4.60 -7.19
CA LEU A 90 9.66 5.25 -6.95
C LEU A 90 9.94 6.45 -7.87
N GLN A 91 9.25 6.56 -9.00
CA GLN A 91 9.31 7.71 -9.91
C GLN A 91 8.38 8.86 -9.48
N SER A 92 7.29 8.57 -8.77
CA SER A 92 6.40 9.59 -8.21
C SER A 92 6.95 10.13 -6.89
N ALA A 93 7.15 11.45 -6.81
CA ALA A 93 7.70 12.10 -5.62
C ALA A 93 6.89 11.80 -4.34
N GLY A 94 5.55 11.84 -4.43
CA GLY A 94 4.66 11.55 -3.28
C GLY A 94 4.74 10.08 -2.84
N HIS A 95 4.66 9.14 -3.79
CA HIS A 95 4.73 7.72 -3.47
C HIS A 95 6.10 7.31 -2.93
N ARG A 96 7.17 7.84 -3.54
CA ARG A 96 8.55 7.66 -3.10
C ARG A 96 8.76 8.19 -1.69
N ALA A 97 8.20 9.35 -1.35
CA ALA A 97 8.29 9.91 -0.01
C ALA A 97 7.72 8.95 1.04
N ASN A 98 6.57 8.32 0.78
CA ASN A 98 6.02 7.29 1.67
C ASN A 98 6.94 6.08 1.79
N ILE A 99 7.44 5.53 0.66
CA ILE A 99 8.32 4.35 0.65
C ILE A 99 9.58 4.58 1.50
N LEU A 100 10.19 5.76 1.38
CA LEU A 100 11.48 6.08 1.99
C LEU A 100 11.36 6.69 3.39
N LYS A 101 10.14 6.98 3.86
CA LYS A 101 9.91 7.65 5.14
C LYS A 101 10.47 6.81 6.30
N PRO A 102 11.49 7.30 7.04
CA PRO A 102 12.22 6.49 8.02
C PRO A 102 11.36 6.11 9.23
N GLU A 103 10.34 6.89 9.55
CA GLU A 103 9.52 6.68 10.73
C GLU A 103 8.48 5.54 10.55
N PHE A 104 8.24 5.09 9.31
CA PHE A 104 7.47 3.86 9.06
C PHE A 104 8.31 2.62 9.37
N THR A 105 7.70 1.63 10.03
CA THR A 105 8.35 0.38 10.42
C THR A 105 7.61 -0.86 9.92
N VAL A 106 6.33 -0.71 9.57
CA VAL A 106 5.50 -1.78 9.01
C VAL A 106 4.78 -1.36 7.75
N MET A 107 4.42 -2.33 6.92
CA MET A 107 3.61 -2.13 5.73
C MET A 107 2.61 -3.27 5.52
N GLY A 108 1.62 -3.02 4.67
CA GLY A 108 0.68 -4.01 4.15
C GLY A 108 0.43 -3.79 2.66
N LEU A 109 0.02 -4.86 1.98
CA LEU A 109 -0.26 -4.85 0.54
C LEU A 109 -1.62 -5.47 0.28
N GLY A 110 -2.36 -4.84 -0.62
CA GLY A 110 -3.63 -5.31 -1.16
C GLY A 110 -3.58 -5.33 -2.67
N TYR A 111 -4.26 -6.31 -3.27
CA TYR A 111 -4.37 -6.41 -4.72
C TYR A 111 -5.73 -6.94 -5.13
N ALA A 112 -6.34 -6.30 -6.12
CA ALA A 112 -7.56 -6.76 -6.75
C ALA A 112 -7.45 -6.70 -8.28
N TYR A 113 -8.18 -7.59 -8.95
CA TYR A 113 -8.29 -7.63 -10.41
C TYR A 113 -9.75 -7.61 -10.84
N ARG A 114 -10.08 -6.73 -11.78
CA ARG A 114 -11.41 -6.66 -12.40
C ARG A 114 -11.27 -6.81 -13.92
N VAL A 115 -11.76 -7.93 -14.45
CA VAL A 115 -11.68 -8.26 -15.88
C VAL A 115 -12.31 -7.19 -16.77
N ASP A 116 -13.48 -6.67 -16.39
CA ASP A 116 -14.24 -5.71 -17.19
C ASP A 116 -14.08 -4.25 -16.70
N GLY A 117 -13.04 -3.97 -15.92
CA GLY A 117 -12.78 -2.64 -15.35
C GLY A 117 -11.87 -1.80 -16.23
N CYS A 118 -12.05 -0.47 -16.24
CA CYS A 118 -11.20 0.45 -16.95
C CYS A 118 -9.72 0.32 -16.55
N TYR A 119 -9.45 0.09 -15.27
CA TYR A 119 -8.08 -0.01 -14.78
C TYR A 119 -7.56 -1.43 -14.61
N GLN A 120 -8.44 -2.43 -14.53
CA GLN A 120 -8.18 -3.86 -14.35
C GLN A 120 -7.38 -4.28 -13.12
N HIS A 121 -6.16 -3.80 -12.94
CA HIS A 121 -5.27 -4.10 -11.81
C HIS A 121 -5.34 -2.99 -10.78
N TYR A 122 -5.46 -3.35 -9.50
CA TYR A 122 -5.53 -2.41 -8.39
C TYR A 122 -4.56 -2.84 -7.30
N TRP A 123 -3.60 -1.97 -6.97
CA TRP A 123 -2.60 -2.18 -5.94
C TRP A 123 -2.68 -1.10 -4.87
N VAL A 124 -2.63 -1.54 -3.61
CA VAL A 124 -2.61 -0.66 -2.45
C VAL A 124 -1.42 -1.05 -1.58
N GLN A 125 -0.64 -0.05 -1.16
CA GLN A 125 0.45 -0.20 -0.22
C GLN A 125 0.21 0.73 0.97
N VAL A 126 -0.03 0.15 2.13
CA VAL A 126 -0.27 0.87 3.39
C VAL A 126 1.01 0.82 4.23
N PHE A 127 1.33 1.92 4.90
CA PHE A 127 2.45 2.05 5.83
C PHE A 127 1.96 2.53 7.18
N ALA A 128 2.64 2.13 8.26
CA ALA A 128 2.38 2.70 9.57
C ALA A 128 3.62 2.74 10.47
N SER A 129 3.58 3.66 11.43
CA SER A 129 4.43 3.68 12.60
C SER A 129 3.56 3.29 13.81
N PRO A 130 3.74 2.08 14.37
CA PRO A 130 2.92 1.62 15.49
C PRO A 130 3.15 2.46 16.76
N LEU A 131 2.14 2.51 17.63
CA LEU A 131 2.22 3.16 18.94
C LEU A 131 2.37 2.11 20.06
N PHE A 132 3.45 1.34 20.02
CA PHE A 132 3.81 0.39 21.09
C PHE A 132 5.31 0.45 21.39
#